data_AF-A0A9P5VZM8-F1
#
_entry.id   AF-A0A9P5VZM8-F1
#
_cell.length_a   1.000
_cell.length_b   1.000
_cell.length_c   1.000
_cell.angle_alpha   90.00
_cell.angle_beta   90.00
_cell.angle_gamma   90.00
#
_symmetry.space_group_name_H-M   'P 1'
#
loop_
_entity.id
_entity.type
_entity.pdbx_description
1 polymer ?
#
loop_
_entity_poly.entity_id
_entity_poly.type
_entity_poly.pdbx_seq_one_letter_code
_entity_poly.pdbx_strand_id
1 'polypeptide(L)'
;MSVEGSGSRLRDMSSVKMRLEEEIFSLITEVQDFNLSTIDRIELPTALEFHRYVAANRPVIITLPSGVTTFHEPSPARPTPTEQEQKWAWPAFTKWTNEYLCQTLGEKEITVACTPNGWADAVVDDQYFAMPCEKKMTFEQFLDGMPIRTKRKGPSSYKSGYEEGNEEGTQENGLENLSLHDDRHDHEAHQHDSRKTVTDPYQEVRYIQLQNGNLMTEYQELLGDVPADISFASEALGRGPDAVNFWYGDERSTTSLHKDHYENLYAVVAGRKIFTLIPPTEQFCLHEKQYIAATYVDTQDASTERTATASGTTSDNALASSTPRYKLEPVEPLTYTKWIALNPSHEPKDDLFEKYPRFSACQPFRVEVNPGELLYLPAMWYHQVEQESDHEGKCIAVNWWYDMGFEGDRYATATFMSNLVQLVEQIET
;
A
#
# COMPACT_ATOMS: atom_id res chain seq x y z
N MET A 1 -29.32 -55.88 31.39
CA MET A 1 -28.71 -54.56 31.66
C MET A 1 -28.20 -54.03 30.35
N SER A 2 -29.08 -53.35 29.63
CA SER A 2 -28.80 -52.68 28.36
C SER A 2 -28.14 -51.34 28.69
N VAL A 3 -26.93 -51.13 28.22
CA VAL A 3 -26.26 -49.82 28.27
C VAL A 3 -26.72 -49.04 27.04
N GLU A 4 -27.93 -48.48 27.11
CA GLU A 4 -28.33 -47.36 26.26
C GLU A 4 -27.86 -46.09 26.96
N GLY A 5 -26.80 -45.45 26.44
CA GLY A 5 -26.27 -44.25 27.08
C GLY A 5 -24.96 -43.73 26.52
N SER A 6 -24.83 -43.60 25.20
CA SER A 6 -23.74 -42.80 24.60
C SER A 6 -24.14 -41.95 23.40
N GLY A 7 -25.41 -42.00 22.95
CA GLY A 7 -25.86 -41.32 21.74
C GLY A 7 -26.33 -39.86 21.88
N SER A 8 -26.31 -39.25 23.07
CA SER A 8 -26.91 -37.90 23.27
C SER A 8 -25.93 -36.77 23.63
N ARG A 9 -24.62 -37.03 23.65
CA ARG A 9 -23.59 -36.01 23.99
C ARG A 9 -22.86 -35.42 22.78
N LEU A 10 -22.92 -36.08 21.62
CA LEU A 10 -22.66 -35.45 20.33
C LEU A 10 -23.92 -34.64 19.97
N ARG A 11 -24.13 -33.50 20.63
CA ARG A 11 -24.93 -32.45 20.00
C ARG A 11 -24.23 -32.18 18.67
N ASP A 12 -24.94 -32.33 17.57
CA ASP A 12 -24.42 -32.23 16.21
C ASP A 12 -23.44 -31.04 16.11
N MET A 13 -22.14 -31.34 16.01
CA MET A 13 -21.07 -30.33 16.01
C MET A 13 -21.19 -29.41 14.79
N SER A 14 -21.73 -29.93 13.68
CA SER A 14 -22.10 -29.12 12.52
C SER A 14 -23.17 -28.08 12.86
N SER A 15 -24.19 -28.45 13.64
CA SER A 15 -25.20 -27.50 14.13
C SER A 15 -24.62 -26.46 15.12
N VAL A 16 -23.57 -26.80 15.86
CA VAL A 16 -22.88 -25.83 16.74
C VAL A 16 -22.06 -24.85 15.91
N LYS A 17 -21.26 -25.35 14.96
CA LYS A 17 -20.48 -24.53 14.04
C LYS A 17 -21.35 -23.53 13.30
N MET A 18 -22.41 -24.01 12.64
CA MET A 18 -23.32 -23.18 11.86
C MET A 18 -23.92 -22.05 12.69
N ARG A 19 -24.35 -22.32 13.94
CA ARG A 19 -24.86 -21.28 14.84
C ARG A 19 -23.77 -20.27 15.22
N LEU A 20 -22.55 -20.72 15.51
CA LEU A 20 -21.47 -19.78 15.82
C LEU A 20 -21.13 -18.89 14.62
N GLU A 21 -21.12 -19.45 13.40
CA GLU A 21 -20.92 -18.68 12.17
C GLU A 21 -22.03 -17.65 11.97
N GLU A 22 -23.30 -18.04 12.15
CA GLU A 22 -24.46 -17.14 12.09
C GLU A 22 -24.34 -15.98 13.09
N GLU A 23 -23.96 -16.25 14.34
CA GLU A 23 -23.78 -15.20 15.37
C GLU A 23 -22.61 -14.26 15.06
N ILE A 24 -21.50 -14.79 14.51
CA ILE A 24 -20.37 -13.95 14.08
C ILE A 24 -20.80 -13.04 12.93
N PHE A 25 -21.52 -13.57 11.94
CA PHE A 25 -22.02 -12.76 10.83
C PHE A 25 -23.05 -11.72 11.29
N SER A 26 -23.93 -12.06 12.22
CA SER A 26 -24.88 -11.11 12.81
C SER A 26 -24.14 -9.95 13.48
N LEU A 27 -23.11 -10.24 14.28
CA LEU A 27 -22.26 -9.21 14.91
C LEU A 27 -21.58 -8.32 13.87
N ILE A 28 -21.05 -8.91 12.79
CA ILE A 28 -20.43 -8.15 11.70
C ILE A 28 -21.45 -7.18 11.07
N THR A 29 -22.64 -7.67 10.72
CA THR A 29 -23.70 -6.85 10.13
C THR A 29 -24.14 -5.73 11.08
N GLU A 30 -24.34 -6.02 12.36
CA GLU A 30 -24.70 -5.00 13.36
C GLU A 30 -23.62 -3.92 13.47
N VAL A 31 -22.34 -4.32 13.55
CA VAL A 31 -21.22 -3.37 13.62
C VAL A 31 -21.13 -2.50 12.35
N GLN A 32 -21.41 -3.08 11.18
CA GLN A 32 -21.48 -2.34 9.91
C GLN A 32 -22.65 -1.36 9.88
N ASP A 33 -23.81 -1.71 10.42
CA ASP A 33 -24.97 -0.79 10.47
C ASP A 33 -24.73 0.40 11.40
N PHE A 34 -23.92 0.22 12.46
CA PHE A 34 -23.56 1.30 13.38
C PHE A 34 -22.37 2.15 12.92
N ASN A 35 -21.49 1.62 12.06
CA ASN A 35 -20.29 2.31 11.60
C ASN A 35 -20.38 2.72 10.14
N LEU A 36 -19.98 3.96 9.84
CA LEU A 36 -19.98 4.43 8.46
C LEU A 36 -18.91 3.71 7.63
N SER A 37 -19.29 3.24 6.43
CA SER A 37 -18.38 2.71 5.41
C SER A 37 -17.61 3.79 4.64
N THR A 38 -17.52 4.99 5.23
CA THR A 38 -16.84 6.15 4.68
C THR A 38 -15.91 6.76 5.71
N ILE A 39 -14.80 7.30 5.24
CA ILE A 39 -13.84 7.99 6.10
C ILE A 39 -14.21 9.48 6.25
N ASP A 40 -14.15 9.97 7.49
CA ASP A 40 -14.28 11.40 7.75
C ASP A 40 -13.02 12.14 7.28
N ARG A 41 -13.19 13.37 6.78
CA ARG A 41 -12.09 14.32 6.51
C ARG A 41 -12.29 15.52 7.41
N ILE A 42 -11.31 15.82 8.26
CA ILE A 42 -11.35 16.92 9.22
C ILE A 42 -10.14 17.83 9.06
N GLU A 43 -10.26 19.05 9.55
CA GLU A 43 -9.10 19.93 9.76
C GLU A 43 -8.35 19.52 11.04
N LEU A 44 -7.25 20.21 11.33
CA LEU A 44 -6.39 19.92 12.46
C LEU A 44 -7.16 19.86 13.81
N PRO A 45 -7.27 18.69 14.45
CA PRO A 45 -8.05 18.54 15.67
C PRO A 45 -7.26 18.98 16.92
N THR A 46 -7.99 19.30 17.99
CA THR A 46 -7.43 19.27 19.35
C THR A 46 -7.16 17.83 19.80
N ALA A 47 -6.31 17.64 20.82
CA ALA A 47 -6.05 16.32 21.39
C ALA A 47 -7.34 15.60 21.85
N LEU A 48 -8.29 16.34 22.44
CA LEU A 48 -9.57 15.79 22.88
C LEU A 48 -10.45 15.35 21.71
N GLU A 49 -10.50 16.12 20.63
CA GLU A 49 -11.25 15.76 19.42
C GLU A 49 -10.64 14.54 18.75
N PHE A 50 -9.31 14.49 18.64
CA PHE A 50 -8.60 13.32 18.12
C PHE A 50 -8.84 12.07 18.99
N HIS A 51 -8.78 12.22 20.31
CA HIS A 51 -9.06 11.12 21.24
C HIS A 51 -10.46 10.54 21.05
N ARG A 52 -11.45 11.27 20.51
CA ARG A 52 -12.77 10.68 20.19
C ARG A 52 -12.69 9.66 19.06
N TYR A 53 -11.86 9.91 18.04
CA TYR A 53 -11.59 8.94 16.97
C TYR A 53 -10.81 7.75 17.50
N VAL A 54 -9.79 8.01 18.33
CA VAL A 54 -9.06 6.95 19.04
C VAL A 54 -10.03 6.12 19.86
N ALA A 55 -10.90 6.73 20.68
CA ALA A 55 -11.89 6.09 21.55
C ALA A 55 -13.08 5.45 20.81
N ALA A 56 -13.26 5.73 19.52
CA ALA A 56 -14.19 5.02 18.65
C ALA A 56 -13.52 3.94 17.78
N ASN A 57 -12.18 3.84 17.79
CA ASN A 57 -11.39 3.01 16.86
C ASN A 57 -11.72 3.31 15.41
N ARG A 58 -11.90 4.60 15.07
CA ARG A 58 -12.38 5.02 13.75
C ARG A 58 -11.29 5.76 12.98
N PRO A 59 -10.99 5.34 11.73
CA PRO A 59 -10.03 6.05 10.90
C PRO A 59 -10.56 7.43 10.50
N VAL A 60 -9.64 8.37 10.32
CA VAL A 60 -9.96 9.74 9.88
C VAL A 60 -8.80 10.31 9.07
N ILE A 61 -9.12 11.06 8.03
CA ILE A 61 -8.13 11.89 7.32
C ILE A 61 -8.14 13.29 7.92
N ILE A 62 -6.94 13.79 8.21
CA ILE A 62 -6.69 15.12 8.75
C ILE A 62 -5.95 15.92 7.69
N THR A 63 -6.54 17.01 7.22
CA THR A 63 -5.89 17.92 6.28
C THR A 63 -4.92 18.82 7.04
N LEU A 64 -3.63 18.78 6.67
CA LEU A 64 -2.61 19.61 7.30
C LEU A 64 -2.63 21.04 6.70
N PRO A 65 -2.54 22.11 7.52
CA PRO A 65 -2.67 23.50 7.05
C PRO A 65 -1.72 23.91 5.91
N SER A 66 -0.56 23.27 5.84
CA SER A 66 0.52 23.52 4.88
C SER A 66 0.47 22.64 3.63
N GLY A 67 -0.32 21.57 3.67
CA GLY A 67 -0.45 20.58 2.61
C GLY A 67 -1.08 21.10 1.32
N VAL A 68 -1.80 22.22 1.43
CA VAL A 68 -2.63 22.81 0.37
C VAL A 68 -1.88 23.90 -0.42
N THR A 69 -0.57 24.11 -0.23
CA THR A 69 0.17 25.00 -1.13
C THR A 69 0.49 24.32 -2.45
N THR A 70 -0.54 24.10 -3.28
CA THR A 70 -0.37 24.46 -4.69
C THR A 70 -0.05 25.95 -4.65
N PHE A 71 1.13 26.32 -5.16
CA PHE A 71 1.54 27.71 -5.29
C PHE A 71 0.56 28.43 -6.24
N HIS A 72 -0.58 28.88 -5.73
CA HIS A 72 -1.15 30.11 -6.23
C HIS A 72 -0.15 31.21 -5.88
N GLU A 73 0.22 31.98 -6.89
CA GLU A 73 1.13 33.12 -6.80
C GLU A 73 0.90 33.90 -5.50
N PRO A 74 1.97 34.40 -4.84
CA PRO A 74 1.85 35.15 -3.61
C PRO A 74 0.91 36.34 -3.83
N SER A 75 -0.34 36.20 -3.40
CA SER A 75 -1.26 37.30 -3.33
C SER A 75 -0.68 38.29 -2.31
N PRO A 76 -0.49 39.57 -2.66
CA PRO A 76 0.16 40.56 -1.80
C PRO A 76 -0.62 40.88 -0.51
N ALA A 77 -1.71 40.17 -0.24
CA ALA A 77 -2.60 40.34 0.91
C ALA A 77 -2.67 39.12 1.86
N ARG A 78 -1.91 38.04 1.67
CA ARG A 78 -1.97 36.92 2.63
C ARG A 78 -1.32 37.34 3.96
N PRO A 79 -2.04 37.29 5.09
CA PRO A 79 -1.45 37.60 6.39
C PRO A 79 -0.31 36.63 6.70
N THR A 80 0.65 37.09 7.51
CA THR A 80 1.77 36.27 7.99
C THR A 80 1.22 34.99 8.63
N PRO A 81 1.76 33.79 8.31
CA PRO A 81 1.29 32.55 8.91
C PRO A 81 1.39 32.60 10.43
N THR A 82 0.33 32.17 11.10
CA THR A 82 0.28 31.99 12.56
C THR A 82 1.35 30.98 13.02
N GLU A 83 1.77 31.03 14.30
CA GLU A 83 2.72 30.07 14.86
C GLU A 83 2.26 28.61 14.66
N GLN A 84 0.94 28.38 14.72
CA GLN A 84 0.36 27.06 14.48
C GLN A 84 0.48 26.64 13.01
N GLU A 85 0.21 27.51 12.05
CA GLU A 85 0.44 27.21 10.63
C GLU A 85 1.92 26.95 10.32
N GLN A 86 2.84 27.68 10.95
CA GLN A 86 4.28 27.46 10.80
C GLN A 86 4.72 26.08 11.32
N LYS A 87 4.15 25.62 12.44
CA LYS A 87 4.43 24.28 12.99
C LYS A 87 4.09 23.15 12.02
N TRP A 88 3.04 23.32 11.24
CA TRP A 88 2.61 22.30 10.27
C TRP A 88 3.24 22.49 8.89
N ALA A 89 3.91 23.62 8.63
CA ALA A 89 4.65 23.88 7.39
C ALA A 89 5.96 23.09 7.30
N TRP A 90 5.83 21.76 7.14
CA TRP A 90 6.97 20.86 7.07
C TRP A 90 7.81 21.14 5.83
N PRO A 91 9.13 21.40 5.97
CA PRO A 91 10.02 21.58 4.83
C PRO A 91 9.94 20.43 3.82
N ALA A 92 9.66 19.21 4.28
CA ALA A 92 9.51 18.02 3.44
C ALA A 92 8.56 18.21 2.25
N PHE A 93 7.42 18.91 2.42
CA PHE A 93 6.44 19.12 1.34
C PHE A 93 6.98 19.89 0.13
N THR A 94 8.08 20.63 0.31
CA THR A 94 8.70 21.41 -0.76
C THR A 94 10.12 20.96 -1.09
N LYS A 95 10.86 20.44 -0.10
CA LYS A 95 12.25 20.05 -0.26
C LYS A 95 12.44 18.66 -0.84
N TRP A 96 11.56 17.68 -0.56
CA TRP A 96 11.82 16.27 -0.87
C TRP A 96 11.58 15.92 -2.35
N THR A 97 12.36 16.54 -3.23
CA THR A 97 12.53 16.16 -4.64
C THR A 97 13.61 15.09 -4.79
N ASN A 98 13.65 14.38 -5.92
CA ASN A 98 14.72 13.42 -6.21
C ASN A 98 16.10 14.08 -6.17
N GLU A 99 16.20 15.30 -6.69
CA GLU A 99 17.45 16.07 -6.71
C GLU A 99 17.93 16.38 -5.29
N TYR A 100 17.07 16.92 -4.43
CA TYR A 100 17.43 17.24 -3.05
C TYR A 100 17.79 15.98 -2.25
N LEU A 101 17.00 14.92 -2.38
CA LEU A 101 17.27 13.67 -1.66
C LEU A 101 18.56 13.00 -2.16
N CYS A 102 18.84 13.05 -3.46
CA CYS A 102 20.12 12.58 -4.00
C CYS A 102 21.30 13.45 -3.52
N GLN A 103 21.17 14.77 -3.48
CA GLN A 103 22.20 15.66 -2.93
C GLN A 103 22.45 15.42 -1.43
N THR A 104 21.40 15.06 -0.69
CA THR A 104 21.45 14.89 0.77
C THR A 104 21.92 13.49 1.17
N LEU A 105 21.49 12.45 0.44
CA LEU A 105 21.64 11.04 0.82
C LEU A 105 22.37 10.20 -0.24
N GLY A 106 22.75 10.77 -1.40
CA GLY A 106 23.15 10.02 -2.60
C GLY A 106 24.17 8.90 -2.37
N GLU A 107 25.27 9.20 -1.68
CA GLU A 107 26.33 8.23 -1.35
C GLU A 107 26.01 7.36 -0.13
N LYS A 108 24.95 7.67 0.62
CA LYS A 108 24.56 6.95 1.84
C LYS A 108 24.06 5.57 1.48
N GLU A 109 24.64 4.55 2.12
CA GLU A 109 24.16 3.18 2.01
C GLU A 109 22.86 3.01 2.81
N ILE A 110 21.84 2.46 2.16
CA ILE A 110 20.49 2.27 2.69
C ILE A 110 20.02 0.82 2.48
N THR A 111 19.07 0.35 3.29
CA THR A 111 18.38 -0.92 3.05
C THR A 111 17.14 -0.72 2.20
N VAL A 112 17.05 -1.47 1.10
CA VAL A 112 15.93 -1.45 0.17
C VAL A 112 15.30 -2.83 0.09
N ALA A 113 13.98 -2.90 0.17
CA ALA A 113 13.24 -4.11 -0.13
C ALA A 113 13.08 -4.27 -1.64
N CYS A 114 13.58 -5.37 -2.18
CA CYS A 114 13.49 -5.70 -3.58
C CYS A 114 12.57 -6.91 -3.79
N THR A 115 11.64 -6.79 -4.73
CA THR A 115 10.71 -7.87 -5.09
C THR A 115 10.58 -8.02 -6.61
N PRO A 116 10.21 -9.20 -7.12
CA PRO A 116 10.00 -9.39 -8.56
C PRO A 116 8.74 -8.72 -9.09
N ASN A 117 7.74 -8.46 -8.25
CA ASN A 117 6.39 -8.08 -8.65
C ASN A 117 5.81 -6.91 -7.82
N GLY A 118 6.58 -6.35 -6.88
CA GLY A 118 6.13 -5.26 -6.02
C GLY A 118 5.39 -5.69 -4.75
N TRP A 119 5.20 -7.00 -4.52
CA TRP A 119 4.52 -7.52 -3.35
C TRP A 119 5.54 -8.04 -2.35
N ALA A 120 5.85 -7.22 -1.36
CA ALA A 120 6.58 -7.65 -0.17
C ALA A 120 5.60 -8.16 0.87
N ASP A 121 6.03 -9.11 1.69
CA ASP A 121 5.27 -9.67 2.82
C ASP A 121 3.88 -10.13 2.38
N ALA A 122 3.84 -11.02 1.39
CA ALA A 122 2.61 -11.46 0.73
C ALA A 122 2.58 -12.99 0.54
N VAL A 123 1.39 -13.55 0.36
CA VAL A 123 1.25 -14.98 0.08
C VAL A 123 1.58 -15.29 -1.38
N VAL A 124 2.41 -16.30 -1.60
CA VAL A 124 2.81 -16.78 -2.93
C VAL A 124 2.48 -18.27 -3.03
N ASP A 125 1.85 -18.65 -4.16
CA ASP A 125 1.45 -20.02 -4.50
C ASP A 125 0.59 -20.73 -3.44
N ASP A 126 -0.14 -19.97 -2.62
CA ASP A 126 -0.93 -20.44 -1.46
C ASP A 126 -0.14 -21.34 -0.50
N GLN A 127 1.19 -21.20 -0.48
CA GLN A 127 2.09 -22.04 0.28
C GLN A 127 3.05 -21.22 1.15
N TYR A 128 3.56 -20.12 0.61
CA TYR A 128 4.62 -19.34 1.24
C TYR A 128 4.13 -17.95 1.65
N PHE A 129 4.57 -17.50 2.82
CA PHE A 129 4.61 -16.08 3.15
C PHE A 129 5.97 -15.55 2.69
N ALA A 130 5.97 -14.75 1.62
CA ALA A 130 7.17 -14.28 0.94
C ALA A 130 7.59 -12.89 1.47
N MET A 131 8.69 -12.86 2.21
CA MET A 131 9.41 -11.64 2.60
C MET A 131 10.26 -11.14 1.43
N PRO A 132 10.50 -9.81 1.33
CA PRO A 132 11.29 -9.22 0.26
C PRO A 132 12.77 -9.64 0.34
N CYS A 133 13.49 -9.45 -0.76
CA CYS A 133 14.95 -9.50 -0.76
C CYS A 133 15.49 -8.16 -0.25
N GLU A 134 16.03 -8.12 0.97
CA GLU A 134 16.66 -6.90 1.49
C GLU A 134 18.06 -6.72 0.92
N LYS A 135 18.34 -5.53 0.38
CA LYS A 135 19.63 -5.19 -0.21
C LYS A 135 20.19 -3.89 0.34
N LYS A 136 21.50 -3.87 0.55
CA LYS A 136 22.25 -2.63 0.75
C LYS A 136 22.64 -2.03 -0.59
N MET A 137 22.30 -0.76 -0.80
CA MET A 137 22.70 0.03 -1.96
C MET A 137 22.76 1.51 -1.59
N THR A 138 23.45 2.34 -2.38
CA THR A 138 23.42 3.78 -2.14
C THR A 138 22.05 4.38 -2.49
N PHE A 139 21.68 5.52 -1.91
CA PHE A 139 20.43 6.20 -2.28
C PHE A 139 20.41 6.58 -3.76
N GLU A 140 21.54 6.99 -4.34
CA GLU A 140 21.66 7.26 -5.77
C GLU A 140 21.39 6.00 -6.60
N GLN A 141 21.98 4.85 -6.24
CA GLN A 141 21.70 3.57 -6.90
C GLN A 141 20.22 3.18 -6.80
N PHE A 142 19.58 3.44 -5.66
CA PHE A 142 18.15 3.24 -5.48
C PHE A 142 17.34 4.06 -6.50
N LEU A 143 17.59 5.37 -6.57
CA LEU A 143 16.93 6.28 -7.51
C LEU A 143 17.15 5.89 -8.98
N ASP A 144 18.36 5.46 -9.34
CA ASP A 144 18.67 5.02 -10.71
C ASP A 144 17.84 3.80 -11.15
N GLY A 145 17.38 2.98 -10.20
CA GLY A 145 16.50 1.84 -10.47
C GLY A 145 15.01 2.18 -10.52
N MET A 146 14.63 3.41 -10.17
CA MET A 146 13.24 3.87 -10.20
C MET A 146 12.83 4.26 -11.64
N PRO A 147 11.57 4.03 -12.04
CA PRO A 147 11.09 4.37 -13.36
C PRO A 147 10.96 5.89 -13.52
N ILE A 148 11.73 6.49 -14.43
CA ILE A 148 11.60 7.91 -14.76
C ILE A 148 10.37 8.12 -15.63
N ARG A 149 9.35 8.83 -15.11
CA ARG A 149 8.27 9.36 -15.95
C ARG A 149 8.79 10.51 -16.80
N THR A 150 9.26 10.21 -18.01
CA THR A 150 9.47 11.27 -19.02
C THR A 150 8.14 11.96 -19.29
N LYS A 151 8.13 13.30 -19.31
CA LYS A 151 6.94 14.13 -19.52
C LYS A 151 6.12 13.60 -20.71
N ARG A 152 4.96 12.98 -20.46
CA ARG A 152 3.93 12.83 -21.49
C ARG A 152 3.61 14.24 -21.99
N LYS A 153 3.87 14.52 -23.27
CA LYS A 153 3.23 15.65 -23.94
C LYS A 153 1.72 15.39 -23.82
N GLY A 154 1.05 16.12 -22.93
CA GLY A 154 -0.39 15.99 -22.73
C GLY A 154 -1.13 16.24 -24.06
N PRO A 155 -2.30 15.62 -24.26
CA PRO A 155 -3.15 16.00 -25.37
C PRO A 155 -3.54 17.48 -25.21
N SER A 156 -3.48 18.17 -26.34
CA SER A 156 -3.95 19.54 -26.55
C SER A 156 -5.23 19.84 -25.76
N SER A 157 -5.26 21.00 -25.13
CA SER A 157 -6.39 21.63 -24.45
C SER A 157 -7.75 21.25 -25.03
N TYR A 158 -8.55 20.51 -24.25
CA TYR A 158 -10.00 20.53 -24.43
C TYR A 158 -10.50 21.91 -23.97
N LYS A 159 -10.77 22.78 -24.93
CA LYS A 159 -11.59 23.98 -24.67
C LYS A 159 -13.00 23.51 -24.33
N SER A 160 -13.42 23.77 -23.10
CA SER A 160 -14.82 23.80 -22.69
C SER A 160 -15.53 24.90 -23.48
N GLY A 161 -16.16 24.54 -24.59
CA GLY A 161 -17.11 25.39 -25.31
C GLY A 161 -18.53 25.07 -24.84
N TYR A 162 -19.05 25.89 -23.92
CA TYR A 162 -20.49 26.06 -23.80
C TYR A 162 -20.94 26.88 -25.01
N GLU A 163 -21.62 26.26 -25.96
CA GLU A 163 -22.36 26.97 -27.00
C GLU A 163 -23.85 26.64 -26.84
N GLU A 164 -24.62 27.71 -26.64
CA GLU A 164 -26.07 27.74 -26.59
C GLU A 164 -26.67 27.20 -27.88
N GLY A 165 -27.64 26.30 -27.75
CA GLY A 165 -28.42 25.80 -28.88
C GLY A 165 -29.28 26.92 -29.46
N ASN A 166 -29.19 27.10 -30.78
CA ASN A 166 -30.26 27.66 -31.57
C ASN A 166 -30.48 26.77 -32.80
N GLU A 167 -31.76 26.44 -32.99
CA GLU A 167 -32.34 25.65 -34.07
C GLU A 167 -32.14 26.33 -35.44
N GLU A 168 -31.99 25.53 -36.50
CA GLU A 168 -32.79 25.55 -37.74
C GLU A 168 -32.05 24.84 -38.90
N GLY A 169 -32.81 24.10 -39.73
CA GLY A 169 -32.51 24.00 -41.16
C GLY A 169 -32.02 22.66 -41.76
N THR A 170 -32.96 21.74 -41.97
CA THR A 170 -33.26 20.96 -43.21
C THR A 170 -32.17 20.54 -44.23
N GLN A 171 -32.32 19.28 -44.68
CA GLN A 171 -32.05 18.70 -46.03
C GLN A 171 -30.58 18.49 -46.45
N GLU A 172 -30.14 17.49 -47.21
CA GLU A 172 -30.65 16.25 -47.81
C GLU A 172 -29.41 15.52 -48.41
N ASN A 173 -29.47 14.19 -48.50
CA ASN A 173 -28.86 13.32 -49.54
C ASN A 173 -27.35 13.35 -49.89
N GLY A 174 -26.78 12.15 -50.06
CA GLY A 174 -25.83 11.93 -51.16
C GLY A 174 -24.66 10.98 -50.88
N LEU A 175 -24.79 9.76 -51.40
CA LEU A 175 -23.83 8.67 -51.44
C LEU A 175 -22.55 8.95 -52.28
N GLU A 176 -21.53 8.14 -52.00
CA GLU A 176 -20.49 7.61 -52.91
C GLU A 176 -19.42 8.56 -53.49
N ASN A 177 -18.15 8.31 -53.17
CA ASN A 177 -17.31 7.45 -54.03
C ASN A 177 -15.89 7.23 -53.51
N LEU A 178 -15.46 5.97 -53.63
CA LEU A 178 -14.08 5.51 -53.64
C LEU A 178 -13.42 5.93 -54.96
N SER A 179 -12.20 6.44 -54.89
CA SER A 179 -11.25 6.38 -56.01
C SER A 179 -9.82 6.44 -55.51
N LEU A 180 -9.06 5.43 -55.92
CA LEU A 180 -7.65 5.15 -55.67
C LEU A 180 -6.74 5.96 -56.60
N HIS A 181 -5.48 6.09 -56.14
CA HIS A 181 -4.23 6.35 -56.87
C HIS A 181 -3.96 7.77 -57.37
N ASP A 182 -2.86 8.37 -56.94
CA ASP A 182 -1.57 8.15 -57.62
C ASP A 182 -0.39 8.65 -56.76
N ASP A 183 0.70 7.90 -56.84
CA ASP A 183 1.94 8.02 -56.11
C ASP A 183 2.79 9.21 -56.59
N ARG A 184 3.25 10.05 -55.65
CA ARG A 184 4.56 10.72 -55.77
C ARG A 184 5.26 10.72 -54.42
N HIS A 185 6.28 9.86 -54.32
CA HIS A 185 7.28 9.84 -53.28
C HIS A 185 8.12 11.12 -53.29
N ASP A 186 8.08 11.86 -52.19
CA ASP A 186 9.23 12.65 -51.75
C ASP A 186 9.80 12.01 -50.48
N HIS A 187 11.09 11.69 -50.57
CA HIS A 187 11.90 11.14 -49.50
C HIS A 187 12.24 12.24 -48.49
N GLU A 188 11.70 12.17 -47.27
CA GLU A 188 12.37 12.71 -46.09
C GLU A 188 12.39 11.67 -44.95
N ALA A 189 13.58 11.48 -44.41
CA ALA A 189 13.94 10.41 -43.50
C ALA A 189 13.23 10.55 -42.14
N HIS A 190 12.18 9.77 -41.92
CA HIS A 190 11.67 9.49 -40.59
C HIS A 190 12.50 8.37 -39.94
N GLN A 191 13.43 8.75 -39.07
CA GLN A 191 13.88 7.87 -38.00
C GLN A 191 12.65 7.53 -37.15
N HIS A 192 12.15 6.30 -37.31
CA HIS A 192 11.23 5.70 -36.38
C HIS A 192 11.94 5.57 -35.01
N ASP A 193 11.73 6.52 -34.11
CA ASP A 193 11.95 6.30 -32.68
C ASP A 193 10.75 5.49 -32.16
N SER A 194 10.83 4.18 -32.38
CA SER A 194 9.90 3.19 -31.84
C SER A 194 10.29 2.78 -30.43
N ARG A 195 10.50 3.74 -29.53
CA ARG A 195 10.53 3.48 -28.09
C ARG A 195 9.13 3.66 -27.51
N LYS A 196 8.27 2.67 -27.75
CA LYS A 196 7.27 2.30 -26.74
C LYS A 196 8.08 1.95 -25.49
N THR A 197 7.94 2.75 -24.43
CA THR A 197 8.42 2.38 -23.09
C THR A 197 7.61 1.18 -22.62
N VAL A 198 7.99 0.00 -23.10
CA VAL A 198 7.65 -1.26 -22.46
C VAL A 198 8.48 -1.26 -21.19
N THR A 199 7.86 -0.97 -20.05
CA THR A 199 8.45 -1.31 -18.76
C THR A 199 8.78 -2.79 -18.83
N ASP A 200 10.06 -3.13 -18.74
CA ASP A 200 10.49 -4.52 -18.72
C ASP A 200 9.74 -5.22 -17.56
N PRO A 201 8.84 -6.19 -17.83
CA PRO A 201 8.11 -6.89 -16.76
C PRO A 201 9.06 -7.69 -15.85
N TYR A 202 10.35 -7.78 -16.19
CA TYR A 202 11.40 -8.38 -15.38
C TYR A 202 12.19 -7.36 -14.53
N GLN A 203 11.79 -6.08 -14.52
CA GLN A 203 12.45 -5.06 -13.71
C GLN A 203 12.02 -5.17 -12.25
N GLU A 204 13.01 -5.48 -11.39
CA GLU A 204 12.94 -5.41 -9.93
C GLU A 204 12.16 -4.17 -9.45
N VAL A 205 11.25 -4.39 -8.50
CA VAL A 205 10.54 -3.33 -7.79
C VAL A 205 11.26 -3.06 -6.48
N ARG A 206 11.56 -1.78 -6.25
CA ARG A 206 12.34 -1.30 -5.09
C ARG A 206 11.48 -0.44 -4.21
N TYR A 207 11.55 -0.69 -2.90
CA TYR A 207 10.77 0.05 -1.92
C TYR A 207 11.56 0.25 -0.63
N ILE A 208 11.69 1.49 -0.18
CA ILE A 208 12.14 1.83 1.17
C ILE A 208 10.94 1.67 2.09
N GLN A 209 10.95 0.60 2.89
CA GLN A 209 9.79 0.18 3.69
C GLN A 209 10.13 -0.39 5.07
N LEU A 210 11.37 -0.25 5.54
CA LEU A 210 11.71 -0.74 6.87
C LEU A 210 10.90 0.00 7.94
N GLN A 211 10.20 -0.77 8.78
CA GLN A 211 9.27 -0.25 9.79
C GLN A 211 9.90 -0.28 11.19
N ASN A 212 11.21 -0.01 11.27
CA ASN A 212 12.03 -0.11 12.49
C ASN A 212 12.41 1.26 13.06
N GLY A 213 11.64 2.30 12.73
CA GLY A 213 12.02 3.70 12.99
C GLY A 213 13.13 4.16 12.05
N ASN A 214 13.12 3.72 10.78
CA ASN A 214 14.21 3.94 9.83
C ASN A 214 14.55 5.44 9.64
N LEU A 215 13.60 6.36 9.84
CA LEU A 215 13.88 7.80 9.77
C LEU A 215 14.91 8.23 10.83
N MET A 216 14.84 7.63 12.02
CA MET A 216 15.73 7.93 13.15
C MET A 216 17.07 7.18 13.07
N THR A 217 17.13 6.07 12.32
CA THR A 217 18.31 5.18 12.31
C THR A 217 19.09 5.26 10.99
N GLU A 218 18.42 5.41 9.86
CA GLU A 218 19.00 5.38 8.51
C GLU A 218 18.86 6.71 7.76
N TYR A 219 17.89 7.59 8.10
CA TYR A 219 17.62 8.84 7.37
C TYR A 219 17.67 10.11 8.26
N GLN A 220 18.59 10.14 9.23
CA GLN A 220 18.70 11.20 10.24
C GLN A 220 18.85 12.62 9.66
N GLU A 221 19.44 12.76 8.48
CA GLU A 221 19.61 14.02 7.75
C GLU A 221 18.27 14.67 7.37
N LEU A 222 17.20 13.87 7.30
CA LEU A 222 15.85 14.33 6.97
C LEU A 222 15.02 14.73 8.21
N LEU A 223 15.52 14.50 9.43
CA LEU A 223 14.76 14.74 10.67
C LEU A 223 14.35 16.21 10.87
N GLY A 224 15.10 17.15 10.31
CA GLY A 224 14.75 18.57 10.37
C GLY A 224 13.58 18.98 9.46
N ASP A 225 13.15 18.10 8.56
CA ASP A 225 12.16 18.41 7.53
C ASP A 225 10.74 17.95 7.90
N VAL A 226 10.57 17.17 8.97
CA VAL A 226 9.30 16.66 9.51
C VAL A 226 9.31 16.69 11.05
N PRO A 227 8.15 16.70 11.72
CA PRO A 227 8.14 16.72 13.18
C PRO A 227 8.56 15.37 13.77
N ALA A 228 9.20 15.40 14.93
CA ALA A 228 9.54 14.19 15.68
C ALA A 228 8.29 13.41 16.14
N ASP A 229 7.19 14.12 16.37
CA ASP A 229 5.91 13.57 16.80
C ASP A 229 4.71 14.39 16.29
N ILE A 230 3.52 13.78 16.30
CA ILE A 230 2.27 14.47 15.99
C ILE A 230 1.66 14.98 17.28
N SER A 231 1.94 16.23 17.63
CA SER A 231 1.67 16.77 18.98
C SER A 231 0.26 16.53 19.55
N PHE A 232 -0.82 16.70 18.76
CA PHE A 232 -2.17 16.44 19.27
C PHE A 232 -2.41 14.94 19.55
N ALA A 233 -1.75 14.05 18.78
CA ALA A 233 -1.84 12.61 18.96
C ALA A 233 -1.02 12.18 20.18
N SER A 234 0.20 12.70 20.33
CA SER A 234 1.04 12.42 21.50
C SER A 234 0.38 12.87 22.81
N GLU A 235 -0.28 14.03 22.81
CA GLU A 235 -1.06 14.52 23.94
C GLU A 235 -2.27 13.62 24.24
N ALA A 236 -3.03 13.24 23.20
CA ALA A 236 -4.20 12.38 23.34
C ALA A 236 -3.86 10.97 23.85
N LEU A 237 -2.76 10.40 23.34
CA LEU A 237 -2.30 9.04 23.68
C LEU A 237 -1.42 9.03 24.95
N GLY A 238 -1.02 10.21 25.44
CA GLY A 238 -0.18 10.38 26.63
C GLY A 238 1.25 9.85 26.47
N ARG A 239 1.75 9.69 25.23
CA ARG A 239 3.07 9.15 24.92
C ARG A 239 3.62 9.68 23.60
N GLY A 240 4.93 9.63 23.42
CA GLY A 240 5.57 9.83 22.11
C GLY A 240 5.47 8.58 21.22
N PRO A 241 5.81 8.70 19.92
CA PRO A 241 5.84 7.57 19.01
C PRO A 241 6.99 6.62 19.35
N ASP A 242 6.76 5.32 19.21
CA ASP A 242 7.75 4.25 19.33
C ASP A 242 8.67 4.19 18.11
N ALA A 243 8.13 4.51 16.93
CA ALA A 243 8.86 4.54 15.67
C ALA A 243 8.35 5.66 14.76
N VAL A 244 9.27 6.23 13.98
CA VAL A 244 8.96 7.12 12.86
C VAL A 244 9.60 6.53 11.61
N ASN A 245 8.79 6.17 10.62
CA ASN A 245 9.27 5.52 9.41
C ASN A 245 9.14 6.42 8.19
N PHE A 246 10.19 6.43 7.39
CA PHE A 246 10.28 7.02 6.07
C PHE A 246 9.99 5.96 5.02
N TRP A 247 9.11 6.30 4.09
CA TRP A 247 8.67 5.44 2.99
C TRP A 247 8.98 6.11 1.66
N TYR A 248 9.59 5.37 0.74
CA TYR A 248 9.84 5.83 -0.62
C TYR A 248 9.72 4.66 -1.59
N GLY A 249 8.79 4.76 -2.55
CA GLY A 249 8.66 3.78 -3.64
C GLY A 249 8.00 4.37 -4.88
N ASP A 250 7.59 3.48 -5.78
CA ASP A 250 6.80 3.81 -6.98
C ASP A 250 5.48 3.02 -7.02
N GLU A 251 4.65 3.35 -8.01
CA GLU A 251 3.33 2.76 -8.24
C GLU A 251 3.28 1.23 -8.40
N ARG A 252 4.43 0.55 -8.52
CA ARG A 252 4.49 -0.92 -8.62
C ARG A 252 4.51 -1.59 -7.25
N SER A 253 4.88 -0.88 -6.17
CA SER A 253 4.96 -1.50 -4.84
C SER A 253 3.60 -1.49 -4.14
N THR A 254 3.18 -2.65 -3.63
CA THR A 254 1.93 -2.83 -2.88
C THR A 254 2.21 -3.58 -1.59
N THR A 255 1.71 -3.06 -0.47
CA THR A 255 1.72 -3.76 0.81
C THR A 255 0.45 -4.59 0.93
N SER A 256 0.58 -5.90 1.15
CA SER A 256 -0.54 -6.83 1.22
C SER A 256 -1.45 -6.58 2.44
N LEU A 257 -2.64 -7.16 2.45
CA LEU A 257 -3.62 -6.95 3.51
C LEU A 257 -3.11 -7.51 4.86
N HIS A 258 -2.98 -6.64 5.86
CA HIS A 258 -2.49 -6.99 7.20
C HIS A 258 -3.03 -6.03 8.24
N LYS A 259 -2.67 -6.23 9.51
CA LYS A 259 -2.99 -5.30 10.61
C LYS A 259 -1.82 -5.14 11.56
N ASP A 260 -1.74 -3.97 12.19
CA ASP A 260 -0.72 -3.64 13.19
C ASP A 260 -1.32 -3.46 14.59
N HIS A 261 -0.47 -3.57 15.60
CA HIS A 261 -0.81 -3.25 17.00
C HIS A 261 -0.43 -1.80 17.36
N TYR A 262 -0.43 -0.90 16.37
CA TYR A 262 -0.04 0.49 16.54
C TYR A 262 -1.17 1.43 16.14
N GLU A 263 -1.33 2.51 16.90
CA GLU A 263 -2.05 3.70 16.45
C GLU A 263 -1.15 4.41 15.43
N ASN A 264 -1.54 4.37 14.15
CA ASN A 264 -0.67 4.78 13.05
C ASN A 264 -1.14 6.12 12.47
N LEU A 265 -0.26 7.12 12.52
CA LEU A 265 -0.47 8.43 11.90
C LEU A 265 0.36 8.47 10.63
N TYR A 266 -0.27 8.40 9.46
CA TYR A 266 0.37 8.19 8.16
C TYR A 266 0.23 9.42 7.27
N ALA A 267 1.31 10.18 7.06
CA ALA A 267 1.33 11.39 6.25
C ALA A 267 1.92 11.15 4.87
N VAL A 268 1.24 11.62 3.83
CA VAL A 268 1.78 11.60 2.47
C VAL A 268 2.46 12.93 2.17
N VAL A 269 3.70 12.87 1.68
CA VAL A 269 4.52 14.04 1.32
C VAL A 269 4.53 14.26 -0.19
N ALA A 270 4.62 13.19 -0.98
CA ALA A 270 4.59 13.22 -2.44
C ALA A 270 3.90 11.96 -2.99
N GLY A 271 3.29 12.07 -4.17
CA GLY A 271 2.51 10.98 -4.77
C GLY A 271 1.13 10.86 -4.13
N ARG A 272 0.59 9.64 -4.02
CA ARG A 272 -0.68 9.34 -3.35
C ARG A 272 -0.60 7.95 -2.73
N LYS A 273 -1.20 7.76 -1.55
CA LYS A 273 -1.41 6.43 -0.98
C LYS A 273 -2.89 6.07 -1.07
N ILE A 274 -3.17 4.81 -1.41
CA ILE A 274 -4.53 4.30 -1.54
C ILE A 274 -4.66 3.10 -0.61
N PHE A 275 -5.44 3.28 0.45
CA PHE A 275 -5.69 2.26 1.46
C PHE A 275 -7.02 1.57 1.18
N THR A 276 -7.03 0.23 1.21
CA THR A 276 -8.27 -0.55 1.35
C THR A 276 -8.37 -0.94 2.81
N LEU A 277 -9.37 -0.41 3.52
CA LEU A 277 -9.55 -0.57 4.96
C LEU A 277 -10.68 -1.54 5.28
N ILE A 278 -10.46 -2.41 6.27
CA ILE A 278 -11.43 -3.37 6.80
C ILE A 278 -11.34 -3.33 8.34
N PRO A 279 -12.47 -3.18 9.06
CA PRO A 279 -12.45 -3.09 10.51
C PRO A 279 -12.04 -4.42 11.18
N PRO A 280 -11.47 -4.38 12.40
CA PRO A 280 -11.01 -5.59 13.10
C PRO A 280 -12.11 -6.64 13.33
N THR A 281 -13.37 -6.20 13.45
CA THR A 281 -14.54 -7.06 13.66
C THR A 281 -14.83 -7.99 12.50
N GLU A 282 -14.32 -7.69 11.31
CA GLU A 282 -14.53 -8.47 10.08
C GLU A 282 -13.43 -9.53 9.85
N GLN A 283 -12.57 -9.80 10.84
CA GLN A 283 -11.51 -10.80 10.76
C GLN A 283 -11.99 -12.17 10.23
N PHE A 284 -13.20 -12.61 10.61
CA PHE A 284 -13.76 -13.89 10.16
C PHE A 284 -13.89 -13.98 8.63
N CYS A 285 -14.06 -12.84 7.96
CA CYS A 285 -14.20 -12.76 6.50
C CYS A 285 -12.87 -12.87 5.74
N LEU A 286 -11.73 -12.79 6.43
CA LEU A 286 -10.40 -12.60 5.80
C LEU A 286 -9.60 -13.88 5.57
N HIS A 287 -10.07 -15.02 6.07
CA HIS A 287 -9.46 -16.34 5.83
C HIS A 287 -7.96 -16.40 6.12
N GLU A 288 -7.54 -15.85 7.26
CA GLU A 288 -6.15 -15.94 7.74
C GLU A 288 -5.70 -17.41 7.91
N LYS A 289 -4.55 -17.77 7.34
CA LYS A 289 -3.98 -19.13 7.40
C LYS A 289 -2.49 -19.10 7.73
N GLN A 290 -1.95 -20.24 8.13
CA GLN A 290 -0.50 -20.44 8.35
C GLN A 290 0.20 -20.75 7.02
N TYR A 291 1.25 -20.01 6.71
CA TYR A 291 2.08 -20.18 5.52
C TYR A 291 3.53 -20.38 5.91
N ILE A 292 4.30 -21.12 5.10
CA ILE A 292 5.74 -21.31 5.35
C ILE A 292 6.45 -19.98 5.09
N ALA A 293 7.18 -19.48 6.08
CA ALA A 293 7.96 -18.25 5.89
C ALA A 293 9.10 -18.50 4.89
N ALA A 294 9.22 -17.62 3.90
CA ALA A 294 10.25 -17.67 2.87
C ALA A 294 10.72 -16.26 2.51
N THR A 295 11.93 -16.14 1.98
CA THR A 295 12.52 -14.86 1.57
C THR A 295 12.92 -14.91 0.11
N TYR A 296 12.67 -13.84 -0.63
CA TYR A 296 13.22 -13.70 -1.98
C TYR A 296 14.74 -13.55 -1.93
N VAL A 297 15.44 -14.30 -2.79
CA VAL A 297 16.90 -14.26 -2.95
C VAL A 297 17.22 -13.88 -4.39
N ASP A 298 18.07 -12.86 -4.58
CA ASP A 298 18.57 -12.51 -5.91
C ASP A 298 19.63 -13.54 -6.36
N THR A 299 19.32 -14.23 -7.44
CA THR A 299 20.19 -15.25 -8.05
C THR A 299 21.40 -14.68 -8.75
N GLN A 300 21.36 -13.38 -9.13
CA GLN A 300 22.47 -12.69 -9.78
C GLN A 300 23.54 -12.30 -8.75
N ASP A 301 23.14 -11.83 -7.56
CA ASP A 301 24.07 -11.50 -6.45
C ASP A 301 24.72 -12.77 -5.86
N ALA A 302 23.99 -13.89 -5.80
CA ALA A 302 24.52 -15.17 -5.34
C ALA A 302 25.57 -15.81 -6.29
N SER A 303 25.72 -15.29 -7.52
CA SER A 303 26.70 -15.80 -8.48
C SER A 303 28.11 -15.23 -8.25
N THR A 304 28.24 -14.10 -7.55
CA THR A 304 29.51 -13.43 -7.25
C THR A 304 30.30 -14.05 -6.09
N GLU A 305 29.67 -14.87 -5.24
CA GLU A 305 30.35 -15.50 -4.07
C GLU A 305 30.89 -16.92 -4.33
N ARG A 306 30.67 -17.51 -5.51
CA ARG A 306 31.29 -18.79 -5.87
C ARG A 306 32.72 -18.58 -6.38
N THR A 307 33.64 -18.59 -5.42
CA THR A 307 35.10 -18.80 -5.51
C THR A 307 35.68 -19.07 -6.90
N ALA A 308 36.61 -18.20 -7.27
CA ALA A 308 37.66 -18.39 -8.27
C ALA A 308 38.48 -19.67 -8.00
N THR A 309 37.99 -20.83 -8.44
CA THR A 309 38.81 -22.04 -8.66
C THR A 309 38.18 -22.90 -9.76
N ALA A 310 38.42 -22.53 -11.03
CA ALA A 310 38.49 -23.49 -12.13
C ALA A 310 39.09 -22.83 -13.37
N SER A 311 40.35 -23.17 -13.64
CA SER A 311 40.97 -23.07 -14.95
C SER A 311 40.26 -23.97 -15.95
N GLY A 312 39.96 -23.48 -17.16
CA GLY A 312 39.82 -24.35 -18.33
C GLY A 312 38.74 -23.99 -19.35
N THR A 313 39.23 -23.55 -20.51
CA THR A 313 38.70 -23.76 -21.88
C THR A 313 37.44 -23.04 -22.36
N THR A 314 37.59 -22.58 -23.61
CA THR A 314 36.73 -21.73 -24.43
C THR A 314 35.56 -22.44 -25.08
N SER A 315 34.59 -21.59 -25.49
CA SER A 315 33.47 -21.76 -26.43
C SER A 315 32.35 -22.71 -26.00
N ASP A 316 31.16 -22.15 -25.82
CA ASP A 316 30.05 -22.37 -26.76
C ASP A 316 28.86 -21.45 -26.47
N ASN A 317 28.13 -21.12 -27.54
CA ASN A 317 26.85 -20.42 -27.54
C ASN A 317 25.89 -21.02 -26.50
N ALA A 318 25.78 -20.39 -25.33
CA ALA A 318 24.69 -20.65 -24.40
C ALA A 318 23.53 -19.71 -24.74
N LEU A 319 22.52 -20.28 -25.39
CA LEU A 319 21.16 -19.75 -25.40
C LEU A 319 20.83 -19.36 -23.94
N ALA A 320 20.67 -18.06 -23.67
CA ALA A 320 20.49 -17.54 -22.32
C ALA A 320 19.30 -18.24 -21.66
N SER A 321 19.60 -19.20 -20.78
CA SER A 321 18.62 -19.81 -19.90
C SER A 321 18.02 -18.69 -19.07
N SER A 322 16.74 -18.38 -19.28
CA SER A 322 16.01 -17.30 -18.63
C SER A 322 15.70 -17.66 -17.18
N THR A 323 16.72 -17.87 -16.36
CA THR A 323 16.54 -18.05 -14.93
C THR A 323 15.96 -16.74 -14.36
N PRO A 324 14.81 -16.79 -13.66
CA PRO A 324 14.23 -15.61 -13.05
C PRO A 324 15.23 -15.01 -12.06
N ARG A 325 15.36 -13.68 -12.04
CA ARG A 325 16.30 -12.96 -11.17
C ARG A 325 16.10 -13.33 -9.70
N TYR A 326 14.84 -13.45 -9.27
CA TYR A 326 14.46 -13.80 -7.91
C TYR A 326 13.98 -15.24 -7.81
N LYS A 327 14.43 -15.93 -6.77
CA LYS A 327 13.87 -17.21 -6.29
C LYS A 327 13.37 -17.05 -4.87
N LEU A 328 12.35 -17.80 -4.49
CA LEU A 328 11.82 -17.81 -3.13
C LEU A 328 12.45 -18.99 -2.36
N GLU A 329 13.06 -18.72 -1.21
CA GLU A 329 13.70 -19.74 -0.38
C GLU A 329 13.05 -19.79 1.01
N PRO A 330 12.57 -20.97 1.46
CA PRO A 330 12.07 -21.12 2.82
C PRO A 330 13.11 -20.76 3.88
N VAL A 331 12.68 -20.12 4.95
CA VAL A 331 13.54 -19.84 6.10
C VAL A 331 13.81 -21.13 6.86
N GLU A 332 15.09 -21.40 7.16
CA GLU A 332 15.51 -22.57 7.95
C GLU A 332 15.92 -22.16 9.39
N PRO A 333 15.45 -22.86 10.44
CA PRO A 333 14.45 -23.94 10.39
C PRO A 333 13.08 -23.43 9.94
N LEU A 334 12.28 -24.31 9.32
CA LEU A 334 10.93 -23.94 8.85
C LEU A 334 10.12 -23.23 9.95
N THR A 335 9.72 -22.01 9.65
CA THR A 335 8.83 -21.18 10.47
C THR A 335 7.53 -20.92 9.72
N TYR A 336 6.47 -20.64 10.46
CA TYR A 336 5.14 -20.39 9.91
C TYR A 336 4.65 -19.01 10.31
N THR A 337 4.09 -18.30 9.35
CA THR A 337 3.49 -16.97 9.55
C THR A 337 2.01 -17.06 9.25
N LYS A 338 1.18 -16.59 10.18
CA LYS A 338 -0.25 -16.45 9.93
C LYS A 338 -0.47 -15.20 9.07
N TRP A 339 -1.05 -15.35 7.88
CA TRP A 339 -1.24 -14.24 6.95
C TRP A 339 -2.54 -14.34 6.15
N ILE A 340 -2.86 -13.28 5.40
CA ILE A 340 -4.05 -13.16 4.54
C ILE A 340 -3.63 -13.26 3.08
N ALA A 341 -4.14 -14.25 2.36
CA ALA A 341 -3.91 -14.41 0.92
C ALA A 341 -4.93 -13.67 0.04
N LEU A 342 -6.00 -13.15 0.65
CA LEU A 342 -7.05 -12.41 -0.04
C LEU A 342 -6.53 -11.04 -0.52
N ASN A 343 -6.80 -10.70 -1.79
CA ASN A 343 -6.39 -9.45 -2.41
C ASN A 343 -7.58 -8.67 -3.00
N PRO A 344 -8.25 -7.82 -2.21
CA PRO A 344 -9.49 -7.16 -2.60
C PRO A 344 -9.35 -6.16 -3.75
N SER A 345 -8.15 -5.63 -4.01
CA SER A 345 -7.93 -4.60 -5.04
C SER A 345 -7.54 -5.15 -6.42
N HIS A 346 -7.02 -6.38 -6.51
CA HIS A 346 -6.45 -6.93 -7.75
C HIS A 346 -7.11 -8.21 -8.27
N GLU A 347 -7.97 -8.87 -7.48
CA GLU A 347 -8.71 -10.05 -7.92
C GLU A 347 -10.15 -9.68 -8.35
N PRO A 348 -10.69 -10.28 -9.44
CA PRO A 348 -12.10 -10.11 -9.79
C PRO A 348 -13.00 -10.57 -8.64
N LYS A 349 -14.11 -9.85 -8.40
CA LYS A 349 -15.01 -10.13 -7.27
C LYS A 349 -15.58 -11.56 -7.29
N ASP A 350 -15.94 -12.06 -8.46
CA ASP A 350 -16.51 -13.40 -8.59
C ASP A 350 -15.50 -14.48 -8.18
N ASP A 351 -14.25 -14.37 -8.64
CA ASP A 351 -13.15 -15.28 -8.27
C ASP A 351 -12.84 -15.20 -6.77
N LEU A 352 -12.84 -13.98 -6.20
CA LEU A 352 -12.65 -13.75 -4.76
C LEU A 352 -13.72 -14.45 -3.93
N PHE A 353 -15.00 -14.34 -4.31
CA PHE A 353 -16.09 -14.94 -3.55
C PHE A 353 -16.13 -16.46 -3.69
N GLU A 354 -15.69 -17.01 -4.83
CA GLU A 354 -15.54 -18.46 -4.98
C GLU A 354 -14.42 -19.00 -4.08
N LYS A 355 -13.25 -18.34 -4.07
CA LYS A 355 -12.08 -18.77 -3.28
C LYS A 355 -12.24 -18.47 -1.77
N TYR A 356 -12.94 -17.39 -1.44
CA TYR A 356 -13.07 -16.85 -0.08
C TYR A 356 -14.53 -16.48 0.23
N PRO A 357 -15.46 -17.44 0.35
CA PRO A 357 -16.90 -17.17 0.42
C PRO A 357 -17.32 -16.24 1.55
N ARG A 358 -16.67 -16.33 2.72
CA ARG A 358 -16.94 -15.42 3.87
C ARG A 358 -16.66 -13.95 3.55
N PHE A 359 -15.81 -13.65 2.56
CA PHE A 359 -15.49 -12.29 2.16
C PHE A 359 -16.68 -11.53 1.56
N SER A 360 -17.71 -12.25 1.08
CA SER A 360 -18.96 -11.63 0.62
C SER A 360 -19.70 -10.85 1.71
N ALA A 361 -19.44 -11.13 2.98
CA ALA A 361 -19.99 -10.39 4.13
C ALA A 361 -19.10 -9.21 4.57
N CYS A 362 -17.94 -9.03 3.96
CA CYS A 362 -17.00 -7.96 4.27
C CYS A 362 -17.40 -6.66 3.55
N GLN A 363 -17.18 -5.51 4.20
CA GLN A 363 -17.40 -4.18 3.61
C GLN A 363 -16.09 -3.37 3.55
N PRO A 364 -15.14 -3.76 2.69
CA PRO A 364 -13.93 -2.97 2.49
C PRO A 364 -14.27 -1.60 1.88
N PHE A 365 -13.60 -0.55 2.36
CA PHE A 365 -13.71 0.78 1.74
C PHE A 365 -12.34 1.35 1.39
N ARG A 366 -12.27 2.03 0.24
CA ARG A 366 -11.04 2.65 -0.28
C ARG A 366 -10.90 4.08 0.19
N VAL A 367 -9.68 4.42 0.59
CA VAL A 367 -9.30 5.71 1.15
C VAL A 367 -8.07 6.22 0.43
N GLU A 368 -8.16 7.41 -0.16
CA GLU A 368 -7.03 8.09 -0.78
C GLU A 368 -6.46 9.15 0.16
N VAL A 369 -5.15 9.08 0.38
CA VAL A 369 -4.37 10.04 1.18
C VAL A 369 -3.43 10.79 0.23
N ASN A 370 -3.67 12.08 0.10
CA ASN A 370 -2.94 12.97 -0.82
C ASN A 370 -1.79 13.69 -0.10
N PRO A 371 -0.86 14.32 -0.85
CA PRO A 371 0.19 15.14 -0.25
C PRO A 371 -0.42 16.19 0.67
N GLY A 372 0.10 16.27 1.90
CA GLY A 372 -0.42 17.19 2.90
C GLY A 372 -1.61 16.67 3.71
N GLU A 373 -2.02 15.42 3.50
CA GLU A 373 -3.01 14.73 4.32
C GLU A 373 -2.33 13.74 5.26
N LEU A 374 -2.93 13.59 6.44
CA LEU A 374 -2.53 12.64 7.48
C LEU A 374 -3.69 11.68 7.72
N LEU A 375 -3.49 10.38 7.47
CA LEU A 375 -4.43 9.35 7.86
C LEU A 375 -4.15 8.91 9.29
N TYR A 376 -5.12 9.04 10.18
CA TYR A 376 -5.15 8.20 11.38
C TYR A 376 -5.73 6.84 11.02
N LEU A 377 -4.87 5.83 11.06
CA LEU A 377 -5.19 4.43 10.90
C LEU A 377 -5.15 3.77 12.29
N PRO A 378 -6.31 3.45 12.88
CA PRO A 378 -6.37 2.93 14.24
C PRO A 378 -5.72 1.55 14.36
N ALA A 379 -5.23 1.23 15.55
CA ALA A 379 -4.70 -0.09 15.84
C ALA A 379 -5.71 -1.20 15.48
N MET A 380 -5.17 -2.34 15.02
CA MET A 380 -5.85 -3.57 14.62
C MET A 380 -6.68 -3.48 13.33
N TRP A 381 -6.77 -2.31 12.68
CA TRP A 381 -7.45 -2.21 11.39
C TRP A 381 -6.68 -2.96 10.31
N TYR A 382 -7.43 -3.78 9.57
CA TYR A 382 -6.89 -4.44 8.40
C TYR A 382 -6.76 -3.43 7.27
N HIS A 383 -5.59 -3.41 6.63
CA HIS A 383 -5.31 -2.47 5.57
C HIS A 383 -4.38 -3.08 4.50
N GLN A 384 -4.72 -2.81 3.25
CA GLN A 384 -3.84 -3.00 2.09
C GLN A 384 -3.47 -1.63 1.54
N VAL A 385 -2.23 -1.45 1.09
CA VAL A 385 -1.71 -0.14 0.68
C VAL A 385 -1.12 -0.20 -0.72
N GLU A 386 -1.81 0.46 -1.64
CA GLU A 386 -1.31 0.80 -2.98
C GLU A 386 -0.76 2.23 -2.98
N GLN A 387 -0.03 2.61 -4.03
CA GLN A 387 0.49 3.97 -4.17
C GLN A 387 0.52 4.44 -5.63
N GLU A 388 0.42 5.75 -5.82
CA GLU A 388 0.61 6.39 -7.12
C GLU A 388 1.81 7.32 -7.06
N SER A 389 2.65 7.22 -8.09
CA SER A 389 3.81 8.09 -8.25
C SER A 389 3.41 9.51 -8.66
N ASP A 390 4.12 10.50 -8.14
CA ASP A 390 4.05 11.88 -8.61
C ASP A 390 4.68 12.06 -10.02
N HIS A 391 4.89 13.31 -10.41
CA HIS A 391 5.48 13.67 -11.69
C HIS A 391 6.98 13.31 -11.82
N GLU A 392 7.69 13.08 -10.72
CA GLU A 392 9.07 12.59 -10.67
C GLU A 392 9.16 11.06 -10.58
N GLY A 393 8.02 10.36 -10.57
CA GLY A 393 7.97 8.91 -10.50
C GLY A 393 7.99 8.34 -9.08
N LYS A 394 7.81 9.15 -8.04
CA LYS A 394 7.93 8.72 -6.63
C LYS A 394 6.63 8.88 -5.83
N CYS A 395 6.46 8.04 -4.82
CA CYS A 395 5.56 8.27 -3.70
C CYS A 395 6.40 8.30 -2.41
N ILE A 396 6.22 9.34 -1.59
CA ILE A 396 6.92 9.52 -0.33
C ILE A 396 5.92 9.72 0.79
N ALA A 397 6.12 9.01 1.90
CA ALA A 397 5.31 9.15 3.10
C ALA A 397 6.17 9.05 4.36
N VAL A 398 5.64 9.57 5.45
CA VAL A 398 6.18 9.42 6.80
C VAL A 398 5.07 8.95 7.70
N ASN A 399 5.33 7.97 8.56
CA ASN A 399 4.35 7.54 9.55
C ASN A 399 4.94 7.51 10.95
N TRP A 400 4.09 7.80 11.93
CA TRP A 400 4.39 7.72 13.36
C TRP A 400 3.58 6.59 13.96
N TRP A 401 4.27 5.64 14.57
CA TRP A 401 3.67 4.53 15.29
C TRP A 401 3.68 4.79 16.77
N TYR A 402 2.50 4.73 17.37
CA TYR A 402 2.30 4.79 18.82
C TYR A 402 1.74 3.45 19.27
N ASP A 403 2.40 2.79 20.20
CA ASP A 403 1.97 1.49 20.68
C ASP A 403 0.54 1.55 21.26
N MET A 404 -0.28 0.56 20.94
CA MET A 404 -1.69 0.57 21.33
C MET A 404 -1.87 0.37 22.84
N GLY A 405 -3.02 0.79 23.36
CA GLY A 405 -3.42 0.44 24.74
C GLY A 405 -3.86 -1.02 24.83
N PHE A 406 -3.04 -1.89 25.45
CA PHE A 406 -3.39 -3.31 25.66
C PHE A 406 -4.26 -3.57 26.90
N GLU A 407 -4.37 -2.60 27.80
CA GLU A 407 -5.11 -2.76 29.06
C GLU A 407 -6.63 -2.55 28.92
N GLY A 408 -7.08 -2.10 27.75
CA GLY A 408 -8.48 -1.79 27.46
C GLY A 408 -9.32 -3.00 27.02
N ASP A 409 -10.64 -2.78 26.95
CA ASP A 409 -11.64 -3.72 26.46
C ASP A 409 -11.41 -4.16 25.00
N ARG A 410 -10.81 -3.30 24.17
CA ARG A 410 -10.61 -3.58 22.74
C ARG A 410 -9.69 -4.73 22.44
N TYR A 411 -8.49 -4.73 23.03
CA TYR A 411 -7.54 -5.81 22.77
C TYR A 411 -8.10 -7.15 23.27
N ALA A 412 -8.76 -7.13 24.43
CA ALA A 412 -9.48 -8.28 24.96
C ALA A 412 -10.60 -8.76 24.02
N THR A 413 -11.41 -7.85 23.48
CA THR A 413 -12.49 -8.16 22.54
C THR A 413 -11.96 -8.69 21.21
N ALA A 414 -10.93 -8.06 20.64
CA ALA A 414 -10.29 -8.53 19.41
C ALA A 414 -9.67 -9.92 19.60
N THR A 415 -9.04 -10.17 20.75
CA THR A 415 -8.47 -11.50 21.08
C THR A 415 -9.56 -12.54 21.28
N PHE A 416 -10.67 -12.18 21.94
CA PHE A 416 -11.85 -13.05 22.05
C PHE A 416 -12.38 -13.44 20.67
N MET A 417 -12.56 -12.46 19.77
CA MET A 417 -13.00 -12.71 18.39
C MET A 417 -11.99 -13.59 17.64
N SER A 418 -10.70 -13.29 17.69
CA SER A 418 -9.66 -14.14 17.07
C SER A 418 -9.70 -15.59 17.57
N ASN A 419 -9.90 -15.81 18.87
CA ASN A 419 -10.01 -17.14 19.45
C ASN A 419 -11.31 -17.85 19.04
N LEU A 420 -12.42 -17.11 18.94
CA LEU A 420 -13.69 -17.64 18.47
C LEU A 420 -13.60 -18.08 17.00
N VAL A 421 -13.00 -17.26 16.14
CA VAL A 421 -12.74 -17.61 14.73
C VAL A 421 -11.91 -18.88 14.63
N GLN A 422 -10.81 -18.98 15.38
CA GLN A 422 -9.96 -20.17 15.40
C GLN A 422 -10.73 -21.42 15.87
N LEU A 423 -11.57 -21.28 16.90
CA LEU A 423 -12.39 -22.37 17.39
C LEU A 423 -13.37 -22.86 16.31
N VAL A 424 -14.07 -21.94 15.65
CA VAL A 424 -15.04 -22.27 14.57
C VAL A 424 -14.34 -22.99 13.42
N GLU A 425 -13.13 -22.57 13.06
CA GLU A 425 -12.33 -23.20 12.01
C GLU A 425 -11.82 -24.60 12.38
N GLN A 426 -11.62 -24.87 13.68
CA GLN A 426 -11.20 -26.18 14.21
C GLN A 426 -12.36 -27.17 14.40
N ILE A 427 -13.61 -26.71 14.42
CA ILE A 427 -14.77 -27.61 14.47
C ILE A 427 -14.87 -28.33 13.11
N GLU A 428 -14.41 -29.57 13.08
CA GLU A 428 -14.58 -30.50 11.96
C GLU A 428 -16.08 -30.69 11.67
N THR A 429 -16.45 -30.58 10.39
CA THR A 429 -17.81 -30.86 9.89
C THR A 429 -18.06 -32.34 9.72
#